data_AF-A0A0G0P8W9-F1
#
_entry.id   AF-A0A0G0P8W9-F1
#
_cell.length_a   1.000
_cell.length_b   1.000
_cell.length_c   1.000
_cell.angle_alpha   90.00
_cell.angle_beta   90.00
_cell.angle_gamma   90.00
#
_symmetry.space_group_name_H-M   'P 1'
#
loop_
_entity.id
_entity.type
_entity.pdbx_description
1 polymer ?
#
loop_
_entity_poly.entity_id
_entity_poly.type
_entity_poly.pdbx_seq_one_letter_code
_entity_poly.pdbx_strand_id
1 'polypeptide(L)'
;MVTAENISLATAGILYYERYGKFKNKKGLGLVDFELRPHLNSKWFPKVRLPYLKKLAEKIPYSFYAIDDNTAIQVVNNKASVVSEGEWKKFN
;
A
#
# COMPACT_ATOMS: atom_id res chain seq x y z
N MET A 1 4.21 2.75 2.42
CA MET A 1 5.31 1.89 1.90
C MET A 1 6.61 2.07 2.66
N VAL A 2 7.16 3.29 2.76
CA VAL A 2 8.46 3.52 3.44
C VAL A 2 8.45 3.25 4.94
N THR A 3 7.29 3.36 5.59
CA THR A 3 7.12 3.16 7.03
C THR A 3 7.09 1.70 7.45
N ALA A 4 6.87 0.77 6.52
CA ALA A 4 6.88 -0.66 6.79
C ALA A 4 8.29 -1.17 7.10
N GLU A 5 8.42 -2.37 7.63
CA GLU A 5 9.73 -3.04 7.81
C GLU A 5 10.44 -3.26 6.46
N ASN A 6 9.68 -3.64 5.44
CA ASN A 6 10.16 -3.87 4.08
C ASN A 6 9.36 -3.05 3.07
N ILE A 7 10.03 -2.55 2.04
CA ILE A 7 9.43 -1.82 0.92
C ILE A 7 9.37 -2.76 -0.28
N SER A 8 8.16 -3.16 -0.68
CA SER A 8 7.93 -3.96 -1.89
C SER A 8 7.99 -3.10 -3.16
N LEU A 9 9.21 -2.79 -3.60
CA LEU A 9 9.44 -1.96 -4.79
C LEU A 9 9.01 -2.65 -6.09
N ALA A 10 9.07 -3.99 -6.15
CA ALA A 10 8.64 -4.74 -7.35
C ALA A 10 7.15 -4.54 -7.65
N THR A 11 6.30 -4.56 -6.60
CA THR A 11 4.85 -4.39 -6.73
C THR A 11 4.48 -2.91 -6.88
N ALA A 12 5.20 -2.03 -6.19
CA ALA A 12 5.07 -0.58 -6.37
C ALA A 12 5.38 -0.14 -7.80
N GLY A 13 6.42 -0.71 -8.41
CA GLY A 13 6.76 -0.51 -9.81
C GLY A 13 5.62 -0.86 -10.76
N ILE A 14 4.87 -1.93 -10.48
CA ILE A 14 3.72 -2.35 -11.28
C ILE A 14 2.53 -1.39 -11.10
N LEU A 15 2.28 -0.96 -9.86
CA LEU A 15 1.10 -0.17 -9.49
C LEU A 15 1.22 1.31 -9.85
N TYR A 16 2.37 1.92 -9.63
CA TYR A 16 2.57 3.38 -9.69
C TYR A 16 3.40 3.84 -10.89
N TYR A 17 4.16 2.95 -11.53
CA TYR A 17 5.09 3.32 -12.59
C TYR A 17 4.86 2.48 -13.86
N GLU A 18 5.43 2.95 -14.96
CA GLU A 18 5.67 2.10 -16.12
C GLU A 18 6.83 1.13 -15.82
N ARG A 19 6.82 -0.05 -16.45
CA ARG A 19 7.65 -1.20 -16.07
C ARG A 19 9.11 -0.99 -16.46
N TYR A 20 9.82 -0.12 -15.73
CA TYR A 20 11.26 0.11 -15.89
C TYR A 20 12.03 -0.65 -14.80
N GLY A 21 12.56 -1.83 -15.15
CA GLY A 21 13.52 -2.58 -14.31
C GLY A 21 12.92 -3.53 -13.25
N LYS A 22 13.77 -4.44 -12.75
CA LYS A 22 13.47 -5.34 -11.63
C LYS A 22 13.97 -4.69 -10.34
N PHE A 23 13.07 -4.07 -9.57
CA PHE A 23 13.43 -3.53 -8.26
C PHE A 23 13.46 -4.63 -7.21
N LYS A 24 14.58 -4.75 -6.49
CA LYS A 24 14.65 -5.58 -5.28
C LYS A 24 13.94 -4.87 -4.13
N ASN A 25 13.33 -5.64 -3.23
CA ASN A 25 12.81 -5.09 -1.98
C ASN A 25 13.94 -4.40 -1.21
N LYS A 26 13.60 -3.32 -0.48
CA LYS A 26 14.53 -2.59 0.38
C LYS A 26 14.00 -2.57 1.81
N LYS A 27 14.90 -2.42 2.78
CA LYS A 27 14.52 -2.15 4.17
C LYS A 27 13.81 -0.80 4.24
N GLY A 28 12.65 -0.76 4.91
CA GLY A 28 11.95 0.46 5.23
C GLY A 28 12.34 1.00 6.61
N LEU A 29 11.58 1.97 7.10
CA LEU A 29 11.82 2.59 8.41
C LEU A 29 11.41 1.68 9.57
N GLY A 30 10.55 0.68 9.34
CA GLY A 30 10.13 -0.27 10.39
C GLY A 30 9.30 0.36 11.50
N LEU A 31 8.50 1.39 11.19
CA LEU A 31 7.62 2.07 12.14
C LEU A 31 6.27 1.35 12.30
N VAL A 32 5.87 0.57 11.30
CA VAL A 32 4.63 -0.23 11.28
C VAL A 32 4.89 -1.59 10.62
N ASP A 33 4.01 -2.55 10.89
CA ASP A 33 4.06 -3.93 10.39
C ASP A 33 3.26 -4.16 9.10
N PHE A 34 2.64 -3.11 8.56
CA PHE A 34 1.86 -3.15 7.32
C PHE A 34 2.40 -2.22 6.24
N GLU A 35 2.17 -2.56 4.97
CA GLU A 35 2.40 -1.62 3.89
C GLU A 35 1.21 -0.67 3.69
N LEU A 36 1.48 0.49 3.11
CA LEU A 36 0.47 1.47 2.70
C LEU A 36 0.55 1.68 1.20
N ARG A 37 -0.58 1.47 0.52
CA ARG A 37 -0.81 1.64 -0.92
C ARG A 37 -1.70 2.88 -1.14
N PRO A 38 -1.12 4.05 -1.45
CA PRO A 38 -1.89 5.27 -1.67
C PRO A 38 -2.61 5.27 -3.02
N HIS A 39 -3.45 6.29 -3.22
CA HIS A 39 -4.12 6.66 -4.46
C HIS A 39 -5.14 5.64 -4.99
N LEU A 40 -5.82 4.93 -4.08
CA LEU A 40 -6.93 4.06 -4.45
C LEU A 40 -7.97 4.84 -5.28
N ASN A 41 -8.37 4.26 -6.41
CA ASN A 41 -9.37 4.82 -7.33
C ASN A 41 -9.00 6.18 -7.99
N SER A 42 -7.81 6.72 -7.74
CA SER A 42 -7.34 7.95 -8.37
C SER A 42 -7.21 7.79 -9.90
N LYS A 43 -7.57 8.84 -10.65
CA LYS A 43 -7.46 8.88 -12.12
C LYS A 43 -6.01 8.82 -12.62
N TRP A 44 -5.07 9.26 -11.79
CA TRP A 44 -3.64 9.29 -12.11
C TRP A 44 -2.96 7.93 -11.92
N PHE A 45 -3.59 7.02 -11.17
CA PHE A 45 -3.04 5.72 -10.81
C PHE A 45 -4.02 4.59 -11.20
N PRO A 46 -4.20 4.32 -12.50
CA PRO A 46 -5.29 3.47 -13.01
C PRO A 46 -5.20 2.01 -12.55
N LYS A 47 -4.03 1.54 -12.11
CA LYS A 47 -3.82 0.16 -11.63
C LYS A 47 -4.10 -0.03 -10.14
N VAL A 48 -4.23 1.06 -9.38
CA VAL A 48 -4.57 0.99 -7.95
C VAL A 48 -6.08 0.88 -7.83
N ARG A 49 -6.59 -0.32 -8.06
CA ARG A 49 -8.02 -0.69 -7.97
C ARG A 49 -8.18 -1.98 -7.19
N LEU A 50 -9.30 -2.11 -6.47
CA LEU A 50 -9.55 -3.27 -5.60
C LEU A 50 -9.39 -4.64 -6.28
N PRO A 51 -9.83 -4.86 -7.54
CA PRO A 51 -9.62 -6.15 -8.20
C PRO A 51 -8.14 -6.51 -8.40
N TYR A 52 -7.28 -5.53 -8.74
CA TYR A 52 -5.84 -5.76 -8.87
C TYR A 52 -5.18 -5.97 -7.50
N LEU A 53 -5.58 -5.17 -6.51
CA LEU A 53 -5.05 -5.27 -5.16
C LEU A 53 -5.45 -6.58 -4.47
N LYS A 54 -6.64 -7.11 -4.75
CA LYS A 54 -7.07 -8.43 -4.29
C LYS A 54 -6.17 -9.54 -4.84
N LYS A 55 -5.88 -9.52 -6.14
CA LYS A 55 -4.95 -10.46 -6.78
C LYS A 55 -3.52 -10.32 -6.27
N LEU A 56 -3.12 -9.11 -5.85
CA LEU A 56 -1.82 -8.88 -5.23
C LEU A 56 -1.78 -9.46 -3.82
N ALA A 57 -2.82 -9.22 -3.02
CA ALA A 57 -2.94 -9.73 -1.65
C ALA A 57 -2.81 -11.26 -1.59
N GLU A 58 -3.39 -11.98 -2.55
CA GLU A 58 -3.25 -13.44 -2.68
C GLU A 58 -1.80 -13.93 -2.90
N LYS A 59 -0.86 -13.04 -3.24
CA LYS A 59 0.52 -13.37 -3.61
C LYS A 59 1.58 -12.85 -2.65
N ILE A 60 1.19 -12.10 -1.62
CA ILE A 60 2.13 -11.46 -0.69
C ILE A 60 1.84 -11.91 0.75
N PRO A 61 2.89 -12.13 1.58
CA PRO A 61 2.72 -12.65 2.92
C PRO A 61 2.52 -11.56 3.99
N TYR A 62 2.21 -10.32 3.58
CA TYR A 62 2.14 -9.18 4.48
C TYR A 62 0.86 -8.38 4.25
N SER A 63 0.31 -7.84 5.33
CA SER A 63 -0.88 -7.01 5.30
C SER A 63 -0.59 -5.63 4.73
N PHE A 64 -1.59 -5.02 4.10
CA PHE A 64 -1.50 -3.65 3.63
C PHE A 64 -2.84 -2.93 3.64
N TYR A 65 -2.79 -1.62 3.83
CA TYR A 65 -3.93 -0.74 3.62
C TYR A 65 -3.85 -0.13 2.22
N ALA A 66 -4.94 -0.23 1.48
CA ALA A 66 -5.19 0.57 0.29
C ALA A 66 -6.05 1.76 0.70
N ILE A 67 -5.57 2.97 0.42
CA ILE A 67 -6.23 4.22 0.84
C ILE A 67 -6.34 5.15 -0.36
N ASP A 68 -7.42 5.90 -0.44
CA ASP A 68 -7.54 7.00 -1.40
C ASP A 68 -6.87 8.29 -0.88
N ASP A 69 -7.03 9.37 -1.63
CA ASP A 69 -6.38 10.66 -1.35
C ASP A 69 -7.04 11.42 -0.18
N ASN A 70 -8.21 10.97 0.30
CA ASN A 70 -8.98 11.56 1.41
C ASN A 70 -8.98 10.66 2.67
N THR A 71 -7.99 9.77 2.75
CA THR A 71 -7.84 8.80 3.84
C THR A 71 -6.45 8.91 4.47
N ALA A 72 -6.39 8.79 5.80
CA ALA A 72 -5.16 8.67 6.56
C ALA A 72 -5.20 7.48 7.53
N ILE A 73 -4.02 6.95 7.87
CA ILE A 73 -3.86 5.95 8.93
C ILE A 73 -3.11 6.61 10.09
N GLN A 74 -3.74 6.68 11.24
CA GLN A 74 -3.11 7.11 12.49
C GLN A 74 -2.59 5.89 13.24
N VAL A 75 -1.41 6.00 13.83
CA VAL A 75 -0.85 4.97 14.70
C VAL A 75 -0.42 5.61 16.02
N VAL A 76 -1.01 5.15 17.13
CA VAL A 76 -0.68 5.58 18.49
C VAL A 76 -0.51 4.34 19.35
N ASN A 77 0.61 4.21 20.05
CA ASN A 77 0.92 3.06 20.91
C ASN A 77 0.67 1.71 20.21
N ASN A 78 1.20 1.54 19.00
CA ASN A 78 1.03 0.35 18.14
C ASN A 78 -0.42 0.02 17.72
N LYS A 79 -1.37 0.92 17.95
CA LYS A 79 -2.76 0.77 17.50
C LYS A 79 -3.01 1.62 16.26
N ALA A 80 -3.38 0.98 15.16
CA ALA A 80 -3.77 1.65 13.92
C ALA A 80 -5.27 1.99 13.91
N SER A 81 -5.62 3.21 13.52
CA SER A 81 -6.98 3.67 13.21
C SER A 81 -7.02 4.33 11.84
N VAL A 82 -8.15 4.22 11.14
CA VAL A 82 -8.38 4.89 9.86
C VAL A 82 -9.18 6.16 10.09
N VAL A 83 -8.71 7.27 9.53
CA VAL A 83 -9.39 8.58 9.50
C VAL A 83 -9.72 8.86 8.04
N SER A 84 -11.00 8.89 7.67
CA SER A 84 -11.40 8.91 6.25
C SER A 84 -12.73 9.61 6.02
N GLU A 85 -12.78 10.40 4.94
CA GLU A 85 -14.02 10.77 4.23
C GLU A 85 -14.15 10.02 2.89
N GLY A 86 -13.13 9.24 2.54
CA GLY A 86 -13.01 8.51 1.29
C GLY A 86 -13.08 6.98 1.43
N GLU A 87 -12.59 6.30 0.41
CA GLU A 87 -12.59 4.85 0.29
C GLU A 87 -11.25 4.23 0.71
N TRP A 88 -11.33 3.12 1.43
CA TRP A 88 -10.15 2.36 1.83
C TRP A 88 -10.49 0.89 2.01
N LYS A 89 -9.44 0.05 1.99
CA LYS A 89 -9.55 -1.37 2.33
C LYS A 89 -8.26 -1.91 2.92
N LYS A 90 -8.39 -2.68 4.00
CA LYS A 90 -7.30 -3.52 4.52
C LYS A 90 -7.33 -4.88 3.83
N PHE A 91 -6.16 -5.35 3.44
CA PHE A 91 -5.90 -6.72 2.99
C PHE A 91 -4.93 -7.37 3.97
N ASN A 92 -5.22 -8.60 4.38
CA ASN A 92 -4.40 -9.37 5.30
C ASN A 92 -3.63 -10.45 4.54
#